data_AF-A0A1B6MMF2-F1
#
_entry.id   AF-A0A1B6MMF2-F1
#
_cell.length_a   1.000
_cell.length_b   1.000
_cell.length_c   1.000
_cell.angle_alpha   90.00
_cell.angle_beta   90.00
_cell.angle_gamma   90.00
#
_symmetry.space_group_name_H-M   'P 1'
#
loop_
_entity.id
_entity.type
_entity.pdbx_description
1 polymer ?
#
loop_
_entity_poly.entity_id
_entity_poly.type
_entity_poly.pdbx_seq_one_letter_code
_entity_poly.pdbx_strand_id
1 'polypeptide(L)'
;EYGGIASEGLRHVAERGSTRMLESELKSESSNIRTIIKARGISYPNVTGKTFAVFRVDKQHHLMSLVSMIDPSPDWIVGVSALELCLTNCSWVESKVLNLYPWDAGTDSGVTYISPDQQTFPQDKIRRITSSFPNDGRSPFYDSSGAEMKPLARLYLTRQRLYEKTCEEEPLPSNGCALSNWLDWGPCSTTCGP
;
A
#
# COMPACT_ATOMS: atom_id res chain seq x y z
N GLU A 1 4.00 4.34 -7.90
CA GLU A 1 5.02 3.34 -7.50
C GLU A 1 6.38 4.00 -7.36
N TYR A 2 7.34 3.36 -6.71
CA TYR A 2 8.70 3.91 -6.57
C TYR A 2 9.38 4.05 -7.94
N GLY A 3 9.96 5.21 -8.24
CA GLY A 3 10.56 5.48 -9.55
C GLY A 3 9.56 5.70 -10.69
N GLY A 4 8.25 5.65 -10.42
CA GLY A 4 7.20 6.00 -11.37
C GLY A 4 6.96 7.52 -11.42
N ILE A 5 6.09 7.95 -12.32
CA ILE A 5 5.59 9.32 -12.40
C ILE A 5 4.37 9.47 -11.47
N ALA A 6 4.26 10.59 -10.75
CA ALA A 6 3.11 10.84 -9.89
C ALA A 6 1.85 11.11 -10.74
N SER A 7 0.73 10.48 -10.37
CA SER A 7 -0.58 10.82 -10.95
C SER A 7 -0.97 12.25 -10.57
N GLU A 8 -1.94 12.83 -11.27
CA GLU A 8 -2.44 14.17 -10.92
C GLU A 8 -3.05 14.19 -9.52
N GLY A 9 -3.76 13.12 -9.12
CA GLY A 9 -4.23 12.95 -7.75
C GLY A 9 -3.10 12.93 -6.72
N LEU A 10 -2.00 12.23 -7.00
CA LEU A 10 -0.84 12.20 -6.10
C LEU A 10 -0.13 13.55 -6.03
N ARG A 11 0.00 14.26 -7.16
CA ARG A 11 0.53 15.62 -7.22
C ARG A 11 -0.25 16.57 -6.30
N HIS A 12 -1.59 16.55 -6.38
CA HIS A 12 -2.43 17.37 -5.52
C HIS A 12 -2.30 17.06 -4.02
N VAL A 13 -2.02 15.79 -3.68
CA VAL A 13 -1.71 15.41 -2.30
C VAL A 13 -0.35 15.95 -1.88
N ALA A 14 0.66 15.82 -2.74
CA ALA A 14 2.04 16.22 -2.45
C ALA A 14 2.21 17.74 -2.30
N GLU A 15 1.58 18.53 -3.17
CA GLU A 15 1.75 19.99 -3.19
C GLU A 15 0.78 20.74 -2.26
N ARG A 16 -0.43 20.19 -2.05
CA ARG A 16 -1.54 20.93 -1.39
C ARG A 16 -2.25 20.16 -0.28
N GLY A 17 -1.90 18.90 -0.06
CA GLY A 17 -2.59 18.03 0.91
C GLY A 17 -4.03 17.69 0.52
N SER A 18 -4.45 17.97 -0.72
CA SER A 18 -5.82 17.76 -1.19
C SER A 18 -6.00 16.32 -1.67
N THR A 19 -6.79 15.52 -0.95
CA THR A 19 -7.02 14.10 -1.28
C THR A 19 -8.16 13.87 -2.27
N ARG A 20 -8.92 14.92 -2.64
CA ARG A 20 -10.17 14.77 -3.40
C ARG A 20 -9.96 14.10 -4.77
N MET A 21 -8.91 14.47 -5.49
CA MET A 21 -8.64 13.90 -6.82
C MET A 21 -8.13 12.48 -6.72
N LEU A 22 -7.17 12.21 -5.81
CA LEU A 22 -6.67 10.85 -5.56
C LEU A 22 -7.80 9.90 -5.12
N GLU A 23 -8.73 10.36 -4.28
CA GLU A 23 -9.91 9.57 -3.92
C GLU A 23 -10.80 9.24 -5.12
N SER A 24 -10.90 10.12 -6.11
CA SER A 24 -11.63 9.83 -7.35
C SER A 24 -10.90 8.81 -8.22
N GLU A 25 -9.57 8.92 -8.36
CA GLU A 25 -8.73 7.94 -9.06
C GLU A 25 -8.83 6.55 -8.42
N LEU A 26 -8.83 6.46 -7.09
CA LEU A 26 -9.01 5.20 -6.38
C LEU A 26 -10.43 4.64 -6.54
N LYS A 27 -11.46 5.49 -6.65
CA LYS A 27 -12.83 5.04 -6.89
C LYS A 27 -13.03 4.51 -8.30
N SER A 28 -12.37 5.09 -9.31
CA SER A 28 -12.42 4.53 -10.67
C SER A 28 -11.82 3.13 -10.73
N GLU A 29 -10.82 2.85 -9.90
CA GLU A 29 -10.18 1.53 -9.77
C GLU A 29 -10.82 0.64 -8.68
N SER A 30 -12.08 0.89 -8.32
CA SER A 30 -12.76 0.19 -7.22
C SER A 30 -12.84 -1.33 -7.39
N SER A 31 -12.80 -1.86 -8.62
CA SER A 31 -12.74 -3.30 -8.87
C SER A 31 -11.44 -3.94 -8.38
N ASN A 32 -10.35 -3.18 -8.34
CA ASN A 32 -9.01 -3.61 -7.94
C ASN A 32 -8.70 -3.24 -6.47
N ILE A 33 -9.64 -2.59 -5.78
CA ILE A 33 -9.43 -2.01 -4.45
C ILE A 33 -10.49 -2.50 -3.49
N ARG A 34 -10.06 -3.26 -2.48
CA ARG A 34 -10.95 -3.76 -1.44
C ARG A 34 -11.41 -2.70 -0.44
N THR A 35 -10.52 -1.80 -0.05
CA THR A 35 -10.77 -0.76 0.95
C THR A 35 -9.94 0.48 0.66
N ILE A 36 -10.58 1.65 0.61
CA ILE A 36 -9.91 2.95 0.55
C ILE A 36 -9.56 3.36 1.98
N ILE A 37 -8.26 3.59 2.24
CA ILE A 37 -7.76 3.99 3.56
C ILE A 37 -7.79 5.52 3.65
N LYS A 38 -8.45 6.05 4.67
CA LYS A 38 -8.47 7.49 4.96
C LYS A 38 -8.31 7.72 6.46
N ALA A 39 -7.34 8.54 6.82
CA ALA A 39 -7.07 8.94 8.19
C ALA A 39 -7.05 10.47 8.28
N ARG A 40 -7.25 11.03 9.48
CA ARG A 40 -7.10 12.48 9.69
C ARG A 40 -5.62 12.85 9.63
N GLY A 41 -5.31 13.98 9.00
CA GLY A 41 -3.97 14.55 9.01
C GLY A 41 -3.53 14.91 10.44
N ILE A 42 -2.22 14.93 10.66
CA ILE A 42 -1.60 15.36 11.90
C ILE A 42 -1.12 16.79 11.67
N SER A 43 -1.57 17.74 12.48
CA SER A 43 -1.27 19.17 12.31
C SER A 43 -0.82 19.82 13.61
N TYR A 44 -0.19 20.99 13.49
CA TYR A 44 0.15 21.84 14.63
C TYR A 44 -1.08 22.09 15.53
N PRO A 45 -0.96 22.04 16.87
CA PRO A 45 0.29 21.92 17.66
C PRO A 45 0.80 20.48 17.88
N ASN A 46 0.02 19.45 17.54
CA ASN A 46 0.32 18.06 17.86
C ASN A 46 0.99 17.32 16.70
N VAL A 47 2.08 17.87 16.17
CA VAL A 47 2.81 17.31 15.00
C VAL A 47 3.41 15.92 15.24
N THR A 48 3.66 15.54 16.51
CA THR A 48 4.13 14.20 16.91
C THR A 48 2.98 13.25 17.30
N GLY A 49 1.73 13.66 17.01
CA GLY A 49 0.54 12.87 17.28
C GLY A 49 0.48 11.56 16.51
N LYS A 50 -0.55 10.77 16.77
CA LYS A 50 -0.84 9.53 16.05
C LYS A 50 -2.19 9.67 15.37
N THR A 51 -2.27 9.16 14.15
CA THR A 51 -3.52 8.96 13.42
C THR A 51 -3.64 7.48 13.07
N PHE A 52 -4.86 6.99 12.94
CA PHE A 52 -5.10 5.61 12.59
C PHE A 52 -6.31 5.49 11.67
N ALA A 53 -6.33 4.40 10.91
CA ALA A 53 -7.46 3.98 10.11
C ALA A 53 -7.51 2.45 10.17
N VAL A 54 -8.71 1.90 10.03
CA VAL A 54 -8.93 0.45 9.94
C VAL A 54 -9.29 0.12 8.52
N PHE A 55 -8.63 -0.88 7.96
CA PHE A 55 -8.88 -1.37 6.60
C PHE A 55 -8.97 -2.89 6.58
N ARG A 56 -9.53 -3.43 5.49
CA ARG A 56 -9.64 -4.87 5.28
C ARG A 56 -8.85 -5.26 4.04
N VAL A 57 -8.23 -6.42 4.12
CA VAL A 57 -7.52 -7.10 3.02
C VAL A 57 -8.06 -8.51 2.89
N ASP A 58 -7.89 -9.08 1.70
CA ASP A 58 -8.27 -10.45 1.40
C ASP A 58 -7.25 -11.08 0.45
N LYS A 59 -7.43 -12.37 0.13
CA LYS A 59 -6.48 -13.13 -0.70
C LYS A 59 -6.25 -12.51 -2.09
N GLN A 60 -7.22 -11.78 -2.63
CA GLN A 60 -7.08 -11.12 -3.94
C GLN A 60 -6.45 -9.73 -3.78
N HIS A 61 -6.79 -9.01 -2.71
CA HIS A 61 -6.33 -7.66 -2.40
C HIS A 61 -5.43 -7.69 -1.16
N HIS A 62 -4.26 -8.29 -1.31
CA HIS A 62 -3.33 -8.57 -0.21
C HIS A 62 -2.24 -7.49 -0.03
N LEU A 63 -2.12 -6.58 -1.00
CA LEU A 63 -1.19 -5.45 -0.96
C LEU A 63 -1.83 -4.21 -0.33
N MET A 64 -1.02 -3.44 0.39
CA MET A 64 -1.43 -2.15 0.95
C MET A 64 -0.50 -1.02 0.49
N SER A 65 -1.09 0.10 0.10
CA SER A 65 -0.35 1.34 -0.18
C SER A 65 -0.94 2.49 0.60
N LEU A 66 -0.10 3.42 1.03
CA LEU A 66 -0.50 4.64 1.74
C LEU A 66 0.45 5.79 1.40
N VAL A 67 -0.06 7.00 1.46
CA VAL A 67 0.72 8.23 1.28
C VAL A 67 0.19 9.34 2.19
N SER A 68 1.08 10.22 2.63
CA SER A 68 0.78 11.45 3.34
C SER A 68 1.76 12.54 2.92
N MET A 69 1.28 13.77 2.76
CA MET A 69 2.11 14.96 2.57
C MET A 69 2.92 15.27 3.83
N ILE A 70 4.10 15.86 3.65
CA ILE A 70 4.84 16.58 4.68
C ILE A 70 4.44 18.06 4.57
N ASP A 71 3.85 18.63 5.62
CA ASP A 71 3.35 20.01 5.61
C ASP A 71 4.17 20.93 6.52
N PRO A 72 4.67 22.10 6.06
CA PRO A 72 4.72 22.53 4.66
C PRO A 72 5.86 21.81 3.90
N SER A 73 5.72 21.61 2.59
CA SER A 73 6.81 21.21 1.69
C SER A 73 6.45 21.52 0.23
N PRO A 74 7.43 21.50 -0.69
CA PRO A 74 7.17 21.68 -2.12
C PRO A 74 6.26 20.56 -2.67
N ASP A 75 6.72 19.32 -2.58
CA ASP A 75 6.00 18.13 -3.05
C ASP A 75 6.42 16.86 -2.28
N TRP A 76 6.82 17.00 -1.01
CA TRP A 76 7.40 15.90 -0.26
C TRP A 76 6.34 15.04 0.43
N ILE A 77 6.50 13.73 0.32
CA ILE A 77 5.57 12.74 0.85
C ILE A 77 6.27 11.69 1.71
N VAL A 78 5.51 11.07 2.60
CA VAL A 78 5.86 9.81 3.26
C VAL A 78 4.82 8.76 2.94
N GLY A 79 5.25 7.51 2.78
CA GLY A 79 4.31 6.46 2.42
C GLY A 79 4.97 5.11 2.18
N VAL A 80 4.11 4.15 1.86
CA VAL A 80 4.52 2.79 1.49
C VAL A 80 3.76 2.43 0.21
N SER A 81 4.45 1.82 -0.74
CA SER A 81 3.85 1.33 -1.98
C SER A 81 3.90 -0.20 -1.99
N ALA A 82 2.78 -0.83 -2.34
CA ALA A 82 2.64 -2.28 -2.56
C ALA A 82 3.19 -3.16 -1.42
N LEU A 83 2.86 -2.83 -0.17
CA LEU A 83 3.26 -3.64 0.98
C LEU A 83 2.49 -4.95 1.03
N GLU A 84 3.21 -6.06 0.92
CA GLU A 84 2.66 -7.40 1.10
C GLU A 84 2.29 -7.68 2.57
N LEU A 85 1.05 -8.09 2.78
CA LEU A 85 0.51 -8.48 4.10
C LEU A 85 0.17 -9.99 4.18
N CYS A 86 0.10 -10.67 3.05
CA CYS A 86 -0.05 -12.12 2.97
C CYS A 86 1.32 -12.80 3.05
N LEU A 87 1.45 -13.79 3.93
CA LEU A 87 2.67 -14.56 4.12
C LEU A 87 2.65 -15.82 3.27
N THR A 88 3.83 -16.35 2.94
CA THR A 88 4.01 -17.56 2.12
C THR A 88 3.38 -18.82 2.74
N ASN A 89 3.16 -18.82 4.06
CA ASN A 89 2.48 -19.89 4.79
C ASN A 89 0.95 -19.74 4.82
N CYS A 90 0.36 -18.99 3.86
CA CYS A 90 -1.07 -18.73 3.77
C CYS A 90 -1.67 -18.05 5.01
N SER A 91 -0.86 -17.30 5.76
CA SER A 91 -1.29 -16.53 6.93
C SER A 91 -1.13 -15.03 6.71
N TRP A 92 -1.59 -14.23 7.68
CA TRP A 92 -1.55 -12.77 7.62
C TRP A 92 -0.57 -12.22 8.65
N VAL A 93 0.18 -11.19 8.25
CA VAL A 93 1.06 -10.43 9.15
C VAL A 93 0.29 -10.01 10.41
N GLU A 94 0.80 -10.38 11.59
CA GLU A 94 0.17 -10.04 12.87
C GLU A 94 0.51 -8.61 13.31
N SER A 95 1.79 -8.26 13.30
CA SER A 95 2.26 -6.89 13.54
C SER A 95 3.49 -6.57 12.71
N LYS A 96 3.59 -5.32 12.25
CA LYS A 96 4.74 -4.81 11.49
C LYS A 96 4.94 -3.34 11.80
N VAL A 97 6.19 -2.95 12.04
CA VAL A 97 6.59 -1.56 12.22
C VAL A 97 7.50 -1.17 11.06
N LEU A 98 7.14 -0.10 10.35
CA LEU A 98 7.93 0.43 9.24
C LEU A 98 8.42 1.84 9.57
N ASN A 99 9.72 2.03 9.37
CA ASN A 99 10.33 3.35 9.37
C ASN A 99 10.05 4.02 8.02
N LEU A 100 9.44 5.20 8.06
CA LEU A 100 9.12 5.98 6.87
C LEU A 100 10.12 7.12 6.70
N TYR A 101 10.46 7.35 5.44
CA TYR A 101 11.41 8.37 5.01
C TYR A 101 10.76 9.26 3.95
N PRO A 102 11.19 10.52 3.82
CA PRO A 102 10.69 11.44 2.81
C PRO A 102 10.99 10.96 1.39
N TRP A 103 10.03 11.17 0.50
CA TRP A 103 10.11 11.00 -0.94
C TRP A 103 9.71 12.32 -1.60
N ASP A 104 10.37 12.62 -2.70
CA ASP A 104 10.10 13.72 -3.61
C ASP A 104 9.16 13.18 -4.71
N ALA A 105 8.03 13.85 -4.95
CA ALA A 105 7.03 13.42 -5.92
C ALA A 105 7.42 13.75 -7.38
N GLY A 106 8.40 14.62 -7.58
CA GLY A 106 8.93 15.04 -8.87
C GLY A 106 8.08 16.09 -9.58
N THR A 107 7.23 16.83 -8.85
CA THR A 107 6.30 17.82 -9.41
C THR A 107 6.68 19.26 -9.09
N ASP A 108 7.42 19.49 -8.00
CA ASP A 108 7.95 20.79 -7.60
C ASP A 108 9.47 20.73 -7.31
N SER A 109 10.22 21.74 -7.75
CA SER A 109 11.68 21.83 -7.67
C SER A 109 12.17 22.62 -6.44
N GLY A 110 11.27 22.98 -5.52
CA GLY A 110 11.58 23.61 -4.26
C GLY A 110 12.55 22.78 -3.41
N VAL A 111 13.52 23.45 -2.78
CA VAL A 111 14.60 22.80 -2.03
C VAL A 111 14.41 22.83 -0.51
N THR A 112 13.58 23.74 0.00
CA THR A 112 13.29 23.91 1.43
C THR A 112 11.80 23.75 1.70
N TYR A 113 11.42 23.54 2.97
CA TYR A 113 10.01 23.43 3.39
C TYR A 113 9.13 24.60 2.94
N ILE A 114 9.70 25.81 2.81
CA ILE A 114 9.00 27.06 2.52
C ILE A 114 9.45 27.68 1.19
N SER A 115 10.04 26.87 0.30
CA SER A 115 10.37 27.32 -1.04
C SER A 115 9.11 27.77 -1.79
N PRO A 116 9.18 28.81 -2.63
CA PRO A 116 8.07 29.17 -3.50
C PRO A 116 7.81 28.03 -4.50
N ASP A 117 6.57 27.94 -4.96
CA ASP A 117 6.13 26.99 -6.00
C ASP A 117 7.01 27.13 -7.24
N GLN A 118 7.62 26.02 -7.64
CA GLN A 118 8.53 25.91 -8.77
C GLN A 118 8.27 24.60 -9.51
N GLN A 119 7.31 24.61 -10.43
CA GLN A 119 6.94 23.41 -11.20
C GLN A 119 8.15 22.73 -11.86
N THR A 120 8.30 21.43 -11.63
CA THR A 120 9.30 20.57 -12.27
C THR A 120 8.84 20.21 -13.69
N PHE A 121 9.62 20.60 -14.71
CA PHE A 121 9.32 20.31 -16.11
C PHE A 121 10.57 19.86 -16.89
N PRO A 122 10.56 18.66 -17.53
CA PRO A 122 9.50 17.65 -17.46
C PRO A 122 9.33 17.08 -16.05
N GLN A 123 8.16 16.48 -15.77
CA GLN A 123 7.91 15.87 -14.46
C GLN A 123 8.94 14.77 -14.16
N ASP A 124 9.54 14.84 -12.97
CA ASP A 124 10.53 13.88 -12.52
C ASP A 124 9.87 12.63 -11.93
N LYS A 125 10.69 11.59 -11.74
CA LYS A 125 10.26 10.33 -11.12
C LYS A 125 10.24 10.46 -9.60
N ILE A 126 9.29 9.78 -8.97
CA ILE A 126 9.19 9.68 -7.51
C ILE A 126 10.48 9.04 -6.96
N ARG A 127 11.19 9.75 -6.10
CA ARG A 127 12.51 9.36 -5.61
C ARG A 127 12.67 9.62 -4.12
N ARG A 128 13.49 8.81 -3.46
CA ARG A 128 13.74 8.93 -2.03
C ARG A 128 14.68 10.10 -1.77
N ILE A 129 14.33 10.96 -0.81
CA ILE A 129 15.24 11.98 -0.31
C ILE A 129 16.17 11.32 0.72
N THR A 130 17.47 11.60 0.63
CA THR A 130 18.49 11.09 1.55
C THR A 130 19.34 12.25 2.08
N SER A 131 20.23 11.94 3.03
CA SER A 131 21.18 12.92 3.56
C SER A 131 22.17 13.47 2.53
N SER A 132 22.37 12.76 1.43
CA SER A 132 23.30 13.14 0.35
C SER A 132 22.59 13.50 -0.96
N PHE A 133 21.26 13.35 -1.04
CA PHE A 133 20.50 13.54 -2.28
C PHE A 133 19.11 14.15 -2.03
N PRO A 134 18.77 15.28 -2.69
CA PRO A 134 19.61 16.07 -3.58
C PRO A 134 20.83 16.66 -2.85
N ASN A 135 21.97 16.77 -3.55
CA ASN A 135 23.21 17.30 -2.99
C ASN A 135 23.17 18.83 -2.94
N ASP A 136 22.25 19.37 -2.14
CA ASP A 136 22.06 20.80 -1.92
C ASP A 136 22.10 21.08 -0.42
N GLY A 137 23.08 21.92 0.00
CA GLY A 137 23.26 22.29 1.40
C GLY A 137 22.10 23.09 2.00
N ARG A 138 21.13 23.55 1.20
CA ARG A 138 19.91 24.21 1.66
C ARG A 138 18.81 23.22 2.02
N SER A 139 18.91 21.98 1.56
CA SER A 139 17.92 20.95 1.89
C SER A 139 17.94 20.69 3.39
N PRO A 140 16.77 20.68 4.06
CA PRO A 140 16.70 20.40 5.50
C PRO A 140 17.11 18.97 5.85
N PHE A 141 17.20 18.09 4.85
CA PHE A 141 17.62 16.70 5.02
C PHE A 141 19.10 16.50 4.74
N TYR A 142 19.79 17.48 4.15
CA TYR A 142 21.19 17.34 3.77
C TYR A 142 22.11 17.28 4.99
N ASP A 143 23.05 16.34 4.98
CA ASP A 143 24.09 16.20 5.98
C ASP A 143 25.44 16.01 5.28
N SER A 144 26.37 16.95 5.51
CA SER A 144 27.71 16.93 4.90
C SER A 144 28.58 15.77 5.38
N SER A 145 28.25 15.15 6.52
CA SER A 145 28.91 13.93 7.01
C SER A 145 28.42 12.67 6.30
N GLY A 146 27.30 12.75 5.59
CA GLY A 146 26.65 11.59 4.95
C GLY A 146 26.03 10.61 5.96
N ALA A 147 25.76 11.05 7.20
CA ALA A 147 25.13 10.21 8.20
C ALA A 147 23.76 9.66 7.73
N GLU A 148 23.38 8.49 8.23
CA GLU A 148 22.09 7.89 7.88
C GLU A 148 20.94 8.74 8.44
N MET A 149 19.97 9.06 7.58
CA MET A 149 18.80 9.85 7.96
C MET A 149 17.92 9.08 8.96
N LYS A 150 17.52 9.76 10.03
CA LYS A 150 16.54 9.22 10.99
C LYS A 150 15.15 9.11 10.34
N PRO A 151 14.33 8.11 10.71
CA PRO A 151 12.98 7.99 10.20
C PRO A 151 12.15 9.22 10.57
N LEU A 152 11.45 9.78 9.58
CA LEU A 152 10.59 10.94 9.77
C LEU A 152 9.27 10.55 10.45
N ALA A 153 8.76 9.36 10.12
CA ALA A 153 7.56 8.79 10.72
C ALA A 153 7.69 7.27 10.90
N ARG A 154 6.79 6.69 11.70
CA ARG A 154 6.67 5.24 11.86
C ARG A 154 5.24 4.81 11.57
N LEU A 155 5.10 3.80 10.73
CA LEU A 155 3.83 3.12 10.50
C LEU A 155 3.77 1.86 11.37
N TYR A 156 2.71 1.75 12.16
CA TYR A 156 2.40 0.56 12.94
C TYR A 156 1.21 -0.14 12.29
N LEU A 157 1.40 -1.38 11.88
CA LEU A 157 0.35 -2.26 11.38
C LEU A 157 0.13 -3.35 12.41
N THR A 158 -1.12 -3.51 12.83
CA THR A 158 -1.51 -4.55 13.79
C THR A 158 -2.82 -5.16 13.33
N ARG A 159 -2.82 -6.48 13.12
CA ARG A 159 -4.00 -7.24 12.75
C ARG A 159 -4.97 -7.28 13.93
N GLN A 160 -6.17 -6.75 13.72
CA GLN A 160 -7.20 -6.71 14.76
C GLN A 160 -8.02 -7.99 14.81
N ARG A 161 -8.43 -8.51 13.64
CA ARG A 161 -9.34 -9.64 13.54
C ARG A 161 -9.13 -10.40 12.23
N LEU A 162 -9.26 -11.71 12.31
CA LEU A 162 -9.45 -12.58 11.15
C LEU A 162 -10.92 -12.94 11.00
N TYR A 163 -11.41 -12.91 9.77
CA TYR A 163 -12.74 -13.40 9.43
C TYR A 163 -12.53 -14.67 8.62
N GLU A 164 -12.74 -15.81 9.27
CA GLU A 164 -12.80 -17.08 8.57
C GLU A 164 -14.13 -17.13 7.82
N LYS A 165 -14.06 -17.35 6.50
CA LYS A 165 -15.26 -17.79 5.79
C LYS A 165 -15.46 -19.25 6.19
N THR A 166 -16.48 -19.52 6.99
CA THR A 166 -17.09 -20.85 7.00
C THR A 166 -17.54 -21.11 5.57
N CYS A 167 -16.83 -22.00 4.87
CA CYS A 167 -17.37 -22.59 3.67
C CYS A 167 -18.61 -23.35 4.14
N GLU A 168 -19.80 -22.84 3.83
CA GLU A 168 -20.97 -23.69 3.82
C GLU A 168 -20.66 -24.75 2.77
N GLU A 169 -20.41 -25.99 3.23
CA GLU A 169 -20.48 -27.13 2.34
C GLU A 169 -21.84 -27.04 1.68
N GLU A 170 -21.90 -26.70 0.39
CA GLU A 170 -23.12 -26.92 -0.34
C GLU A 170 -23.50 -28.38 -0.07
N PRO A 171 -24.71 -28.66 0.44
CA PRO A 171 -25.10 -30.03 0.68
C PRO A 171 -24.91 -30.76 -0.65
N LEU A 172 -23.99 -31.73 -0.65
CA LEU A 172 -23.82 -32.65 -1.77
C LEU A 172 -25.22 -33.04 -2.24
N PRO A 173 -25.56 -32.85 -3.52
CA PRO A 173 -26.91 -33.15 -3.99
C PRO A 173 -27.28 -34.54 -3.51
N SER A 174 -28.35 -34.64 -2.71
CA SER A 174 -28.75 -35.83 -1.96
C SER A 174 -29.17 -37.01 -2.84
N ASN A 175 -29.09 -36.86 -4.17
CA ASN A 175 -29.36 -37.85 -5.19
C ASN A 175 -28.18 -37.78 -6.18
N GLY A 176 -27.33 -38.77 -6.41
CA GLY A 176 -27.31 -40.15 -5.96
C GLY A 176 -26.35 -40.88 -6.90
N CYS A 177 -25.20 -41.30 -6.38
CA CYS A 177 -24.42 -42.44 -6.83
C CYS A 177 -23.63 -42.88 -5.61
N ALA A 178 -24.23 -43.76 -4.81
CA ALA A 178 -23.49 -44.43 -3.75
C ALA A 178 -22.37 -45.24 -4.42
N LEU A 179 -21.14 -44.74 -4.29
CA LEU A 179 -19.97 -45.49 -4.71
C LEU A 179 -19.84 -46.68 -3.76
N SER A 180 -20.06 -47.90 -4.27
CA SER A 180 -19.65 -49.08 -3.52
C SER A 180 -18.14 -49.06 -3.38
N ASN A 181 -17.62 -49.69 -2.33
CA ASN A 181 -16.20 -49.95 -2.23
C ASN A 181 -15.73 -50.69 -3.50
N TRP A 182 -14.54 -50.33 -3.98
CA TRP A 182 -13.92 -51.01 -5.10
C TRP A 182 -13.80 -52.50 -4.77
N LEU A 183 -14.30 -53.35 -5.68
CA LEU A 183 -14.05 -54.78 -5.62
C LEU A 183 -12.60 -55.04 -6.04
N ASP A 184 -12.03 -56.14 -5.55
CA ASP A 184 -10.74 -56.62 -6.05
C ASP A 184 -10.81 -56.86 -7.56
N TRP A 185 -9.71 -56.56 -8.24
CA TRP A 185 -9.61 -56.66 -9.70
C TRP A 185 -9.92 -58.09 -10.17
N GLY A 186 -11.07 -58.24 -10.81
CA GLY A 186 -11.52 -59.47 -11.43
C GLY A 186 -11.77 -59.29 -12.93
N PRO A 187 -11.81 -60.38 -13.71
CA PRO A 187 -12.17 -60.31 -15.12
C PRO A 187 -13.58 -59.72 -15.29
N CYS A 188 -13.74 -58.83 -16.27
CA CYS A 188 -15.02 -58.18 -16.55
C CYS A 188 -16.12 -59.22 -16.75
N SER A 189 -17.26 -59.06 -16.06
CA SER A 189 -18.38 -60.03 -16.15
C SER A 189 -19.11 -60.00 -17.49
N THR A 190 -18.80 -59.04 -18.36
CA THR A 190 -19.39 -58.90 -19.68
C THR A 190 -18.31 -58.74 -20.75
N THR A 191 -18.46 -59.48 -21.84
CA THR A 191 -17.73 -59.22 -23.08
C THR A 191 -18.45 -58.09 -23.82
N CYS A 192 -17.75 -56.99 -24.06
CA CYS A 192 -18.29 -55.89 -24.84
C CYS A 192 -18.31 -56.25 -26.34
N GLY A 193 -19.51 -56.24 -26.93
CA GLY A 193 -19.74 -56.14 -28.37
C GLY A 193 -20.07 -57.45 -29.11
N PRO A 194 -20.93 -57.39 -30.15
CA PRO A 194 -20.76 -58.16 -31.38
C PRO A 194 -19.68 -57.56 -32.29
#